data_AF-A0A1H6TB86-F1
#
_entry.id   AF-A0A1H6TB86-F1
#
_cell.length_a   1.000
_cell.length_b   1.000
_cell.length_c   1.000
_cell.angle_alpha   90.00
_cell.angle_beta   90.00
_cell.angle_gamma   90.00
#
_symmetry.space_group_name_H-M   'P 1'
#
loop_
_entity.id
_entity.type
_entity.pdbx_description
1 polymer ?
#
loop_
_entity_poly.entity_id
_entity_poly.type
_entity_poly.pdbx_seq_one_letter_code
_entity_poly.pdbx_strand_id
1 'polypeptide(L)'
;MAAGRDFIVVLVGDAGLRTSLIARLGMTGRTVVTAHDRTELARWRELDSGSTLIIDAGLLPSDKPVNAENLRAYVWSGRIFVIGGDRFDDASNPPVRFVNPATATVDIMTNLASCP
;
A
#
# COMPACT_ATOMS: atom_id res chain seq x y z
N MET A 1 4.90 26.98 -1.96
CA MET A 1 4.08 25.95 -2.62
C MET A 1 4.92 24.69 -2.71
N ALA A 2 4.89 23.83 -1.70
CA ALA A 2 5.58 22.55 -1.78
C ALA A 2 4.76 21.66 -2.71
N ALA A 3 5.34 21.23 -3.83
CA ALA A 3 4.72 20.23 -4.69
C ALA A 3 4.36 19.02 -3.82
N GLY A 4 3.06 18.72 -3.70
CA GLY A 4 2.58 17.51 -3.02
C GLY A 4 3.20 16.33 -3.74
N ARG A 5 4.26 15.76 -3.17
CA ARG A 5 4.91 14.57 -3.73
C ARG A 5 4.07 13.38 -3.31
N ASP A 6 3.24 12.88 -4.21
CA ASP A 6 2.57 11.60 -4.02
C ASP A 6 3.62 10.48 -4.01
N PHE A 7 3.87 9.95 -2.82
CA PHE A 7 4.74 8.78 -2.63
C PHE A 7 3.92 7.51 -2.62
N ILE A 8 4.47 6.46 -3.24
CA ILE A 8 3.90 5.11 -3.18
C ILE A 8 4.90 4.21 -2.48
N VAL A 9 4.58 3.79 -1.25
CA VAL A 9 5.40 2.84 -0.49
C VAL A 9 4.93 1.43 -0.80
N VAL A 10 5.84 0.57 -1.26
CA VAL A 10 5.58 -0.84 -1.56
C VAL A 10 6.32 -1.72 -0.55
N LEU A 11 5.57 -2.35 0.36
CA LEU A 11 6.04 -3.35 1.32
C LEU A 11 5.47 -4.72 0.93
N VAL A 12 6.13 -5.37 -0.03
CA VAL A 12 5.70 -6.67 -0.55
C VAL A 12 6.83 -7.68 -0.43
N GLY A 13 6.53 -8.81 0.22
CA GLY A 13 7.49 -9.88 0.46
C GLY A 13 7.84 -10.61 -0.84
N ASP A 14 6.86 -10.81 -1.72
CA ASP A 14 7.05 -11.43 -3.02
C ASP A 14 7.86 -10.53 -3.97
N ALA A 15 9.05 -10.99 -4.37
CA ALA A 15 9.96 -10.22 -5.20
C ALA A 15 9.44 -9.98 -6.63
N GLY A 16 8.69 -10.94 -7.19
CA GLY A 16 8.14 -10.85 -8.55
C GLY A 16 7.02 -9.81 -8.64
N LEU A 17 6.09 -9.85 -7.67
CA LEU A 17 5.01 -8.90 -7.51
C LEU A 17 5.55 -7.52 -7.16
N ARG A 18 6.51 -7.42 -6.23
CA ARG A 18 7.17 -6.16 -5.90
C ARG A 18 7.79 -5.51 -7.14
N THR A 19 8.56 -6.27 -7.93
CA THR A 19 9.19 -5.76 -9.15
C THR A 19 8.14 -5.30 -10.17
N SER A 20 7.07 -6.08 -10.34
CA SER A 20 5.97 -5.74 -11.24
C SER A 20 5.23 -4.47 -10.83
N LEU A 21 5.01 -4.29 -9.52
CA LEU A 21 4.39 -3.10 -8.95
C LEU A 21 5.29 -1.88 -9.18
N ILE A 22 6.57 -1.95 -8.82
CA ILE A 22 7.49 -0.82 -9.00
C ILE A 22 7.56 -0.40 -10.47
N ALA A 23 7.69 -1.36 -11.38
CA ALA A 23 7.78 -1.07 -12.81
C ALA A 23 6.53 -0.33 -13.32
N ARG A 24 5.33 -0.78 -12.92
CA ARG A 24 4.08 -0.16 -13.35
C ARG A 24 3.78 1.16 -12.65
N LEU A 25 4.03 1.24 -11.34
CA LEU A 25 3.82 2.45 -10.56
C LEU A 25 4.80 3.55 -10.98
N GLY A 26 6.03 3.20 -11.35
CA GLY A 26 7.00 4.14 -11.92
C GLY A 26 6.53 4.80 -13.22
N MET A 27 5.64 4.15 -13.99
CA MET A 27 5.05 4.74 -15.20
C MET A 27 3.97 5.80 -14.90
N THR A 28 3.49 5.89 -13.65
CA THR A 28 2.48 6.89 -13.25
C THR A 28 3.07 8.27 -12.92
N GLY A 29 4.40 8.41 -12.96
CA GLY A 29 5.10 9.65 -12.60
C GLY A 29 5.19 9.91 -11.09
N ARG A 30 4.65 9.00 -10.26
CA ARG A 30 4.72 9.07 -8.80
C ARG A 30 6.03 8.47 -8.28
N THR A 31 6.49 8.94 -7.12
CA THR A 31 7.74 8.43 -6.53
C THR A 31 7.46 7.12 -5.81
N VAL A 32 7.97 6.02 -6.33
CA VAL A 32 7.83 4.70 -5.72
C VAL A 32 9.01 4.43 -4.81
N VAL A 33 8.73 4.05 -3.58
CA VAL A 33 9.74 3.62 -2.60
C VAL A 33 9.39 2.22 -2.12
N THR A 34 10.40 1.40 -1.92
CA THR A 34 10.23 0.02 -1.46
C THR A 34 10.67 -0.11 -0.03
N ALA A 35 9.82 -0.72 0.79
CA ALA A 35 10.20 -1.18 2.11
C ALA A 35 10.30 -2.71 2.07
N HIS A 36 11.28 -3.26 2.76
CA HIS A 36 11.45 -4.70 2.93
C HIS A 36 10.95 -5.16 4.30
N ASP A 37 10.97 -4.26 5.29
CA ASP A 37 10.50 -4.55 6.64
C ASP A 37 9.56 -3.46 7.17
N ARG A 38 8.67 -3.85 8.09
CA ARG A 38 7.76 -2.93 8.78
C ARG A 38 8.47 -1.83 9.57
N THR A 39 9.70 -2.07 10.03
CA THR A 39 10.52 -1.07 10.72
C THR A 39 10.89 0.09 9.79
N GLU A 40 10.92 -0.15 8.47
CA GLU A 40 11.13 0.90 7.49
C GLU A 40 9.87 1.75 7.29
N LEU A 41 8.66 1.22 7.54
CA LEU A 41 7.43 2.02 7.51
C LEU A 41 7.48 3.19 8.50
N ALA A 42 8.15 3.02 9.64
CA ALA A 42 8.33 4.08 10.63
C ALA A 42 9.20 5.24 10.11
N ARG A 43 9.98 5.05 9.04
CA ARG A 43 10.72 6.14 8.36
C ARG A 43 9.85 6.92 7.39
N TRP A 44 8.78 6.30 6.89
CA TRP A 44 7.83 6.87 5.94
C TRP A 44 6.58 7.41 6.64
N ARG A 45 6.66 7.58 7.96
CA ARG A 45 5.59 7.98 8.86
C ARG A 45 5.08 9.39 8.66
N GLU A 46 5.95 10.26 8.17
CA GLU A 46 5.68 11.68 7.93
C GLU A 46 5.26 11.96 6.49
N LEU A 47 4.95 10.91 5.73
CA LEU A 47 4.47 11.08 4.37
C LEU A 47 3.08 11.73 4.36
N ASP A 48 2.90 12.62 3.39
CA ASP A 48 1.71 13.44 3.24
C ASP A 48 0.46 12.58 3.03
N SER A 49 -0.74 13.12 3.32
CA SER A 49 -2.01 12.39 3.21
C SER A 49 -2.34 11.92 1.78
N GLY A 50 -1.66 12.46 0.76
CA GLY A 50 -1.73 11.98 -0.63
C GLY A 50 -0.99 10.64 -0.87
N SER A 51 -0.15 10.22 0.07
CA SER A 51 0.72 9.05 -0.14
C SER A 51 -0.08 7.74 -0.09
N THR A 52 0.34 6.76 -0.90
CA THR A 52 -0.26 5.42 -0.95
C THR A 52 0.70 4.36 -0.38
N LEU A 53 0.23 3.54 0.54
CA LEU A 53 0.92 2.36 1.04
C LEU A 53 0.34 1.11 0.37
N ILE A 54 1.21 0.23 -0.11
CA ILE A 54 0.86 -1.08 -0.65
C ILE A 54 1.60 -2.10 0.20
N ILE A 55 0.88 -2.98 0.89
CA ILE A 55 1.46 -3.91 1.86
C ILE A 55 0.96 -5.33 1.62
N ASP A 56 1.86 -6.31 1.71
CA ASP A 56 1.48 -7.72 1.69
C ASP A 56 0.96 -8.17 3.08
N ALA A 57 -0.20 -8.81 3.11
CA ALA A 57 -0.82 -9.28 4.34
C ALA A 57 0.02 -10.33 5.07
N GLY A 58 0.85 -11.09 4.35
CA GLY A 58 1.78 -12.05 4.95
C GLY A 58 2.91 -11.39 5.75
N LEU A 59 3.18 -10.10 5.52
CA LEU A 59 4.16 -9.32 6.29
C LEU A 59 3.56 -8.66 7.53
N LEU A 60 2.24 -8.71 7.68
CA LEU A 60 1.56 -8.18 8.84
C LEU A 60 1.57 -9.22 9.98
N PRO A 61 1.69 -8.77 11.24
CA PRO A 61 1.71 -9.68 12.37
C PRO A 61 0.40 -10.49 12.44
N SER A 62 0.48 -11.81 12.32
CA SER A 62 -0.68 -12.71 12.38
C SER A 62 -1.40 -12.71 13.73
N ASP A 63 -0.76 -12.15 14.77
CA ASP A 63 -1.28 -12.06 16.14
C ASP A 63 -2.39 -10.99 16.27
N LYS A 64 -2.52 -10.08 15.29
CA LYS A 64 -3.57 -9.06 15.28
C LYS A 64 -4.38 -9.11 13.99
N PRO A 65 -5.70 -8.90 14.06
CA PRO A 65 -6.50 -8.71 12.86
C PRO A 65 -5.96 -7.50 12.11
N VAL A 66 -5.63 -7.70 10.83
CA VAL A 66 -5.25 -6.62 9.93
C VAL A 66 -6.52 -5.82 9.64
N ASN A 67 -6.67 -4.71 10.36
CA ASN A 67 -7.75 -3.76 10.14
C ASN A 67 -7.17 -2.36 9.92
N ALA A 68 -8.00 -1.47 9.39
CA ALA A 68 -7.60 -0.11 9.10
C ALA A 68 -7.07 0.63 10.33
N GLU A 69 -7.58 0.35 11.52
CA GLU A 69 -7.08 0.97 12.76
C GLU A 69 -5.65 0.54 13.10
N ASN A 70 -5.32 -0.75 12.99
CA ASN A 70 -3.95 -1.23 13.19
C ASN A 70 -3.02 -0.67 12.11
N LEU A 71 -3.45 -0.61 10.85
CA LEU A 71 -2.68 -0.01 9.75
C LEU A 71 -2.50 1.50 9.92
N ARG A 72 -3.51 2.21 10.42
CA ARG A 72 -3.41 3.63 10.79
C ARG A 72 -2.57 3.84 12.04
N ALA A 73 -2.51 2.88 12.96
CA ALA A 73 -1.59 2.90 14.09
C ALA A 73 -0.13 2.71 13.66
N TYR A 74 0.12 2.08 12.50
CA TYR A 74 1.42 2.14 11.80
C TYR A 74 1.66 3.49 11.08
N VAL A 75 0.74 4.44 11.27
CA VAL A 75 0.87 5.88 10.99
C VAL A 75 0.96 6.17 9.50
N TRP A 76 -0.01 5.65 8.77
CA TRP A 76 -0.30 6.06 7.41
C TRP A 76 -1.58 6.88 7.38
N SER A 77 -1.48 8.16 7.02
CA SER A 77 -2.64 9.05 6.89
C SER A 77 -3.29 9.00 5.51
N GLY A 78 -2.62 8.38 4.54
CA GLY A 78 -3.11 8.27 3.17
C GLY A 78 -3.82 6.95 2.87
N ARG A 79 -3.77 6.53 1.61
CA ARG A 79 -4.45 5.30 1.14
C ARG A 79 -3.61 4.07 1.40
N ILE A 80 -4.23 2.96 1.72
CA ILE A 80 -3.58 1.69 2.00
C ILE A 80 -4.20 0.62 1.12
N PHE A 81 -3.37 -0.13 0.41
CA PHE A 81 -3.74 -1.32 -0.34
C PHE A 81 -3.09 -2.52 0.32
N VAL A 82 -3.89 -3.51 0.70
CA VAL A 82 -3.43 -4.75 1.32
C VAL A 82 -3.53 -5.86 0.30
N ILE A 83 -2.40 -6.50 -0.02
CA ILE A 83 -2.29 -7.60 -0.97
C ILE A 83 -2.34 -8.91 -0.19
N GLY A 84 -3.27 -9.79 -0.55
CA GLY A 84 -3.43 -11.08 0.13
C GLY A 84 -4.39 -10.99 1.31
N GLY A 85 -5.10 -12.10 1.53
CA GLY A 85 -6.12 -12.19 2.57
C GLY A 85 -7.34 -12.95 2.07
N ASP A 86 -7.25 -14.28 2.01
CA ASP A 86 -8.43 -15.15 1.82
C ASP A 86 -9.42 -15.05 3.01
N ARG A 87 -9.08 -14.27 4.05
CA ARG A 87 -9.82 -14.12 5.31
C ARG A 87 -10.30 -12.70 5.61
N PHE A 88 -10.19 -11.76 4.68
CA PHE A 88 -10.42 -10.35 4.96
C PHE A 88 -11.34 -9.73 3.90
N ASP A 89 -12.61 -9.59 4.28
CA ASP A 89 -13.63 -8.82 3.55
C ASP A 89 -14.08 -7.69 4.48
N ASP A 90 -13.43 -6.54 4.38
CA ASP A 90 -13.98 -5.30 4.95
C ASP A 90 -13.80 -4.18 3.92
N ALA A 91 -14.61 -4.25 2.87
CA ALA A 91 -14.75 -3.19 1.88
C ALA A 91 -15.36 -1.89 2.47
N SER A 92 -15.78 -1.91 3.73
CA SER A 92 -16.43 -0.80 4.44
C SER A 92 -15.46 0.28 4.93
N ASN A 93 -14.15 0.09 4.78
CA ASN A 93 -13.14 1.07 5.20
C ASN A 93 -12.51 1.78 3.99
N PRO A 94 -13.01 2.98 3.59
CA PRO A 94 -12.64 3.62 2.33
C PRO A 94 -11.14 3.90 2.12
N PRO A 95 -10.29 4.14 3.15
CA PRO A 95 -8.86 4.30 2.92
C PRO A 95 -8.08 2.98 2.82
N VAL A 96 -8.68 1.82 3.13
CA VAL A 96 -8.00 0.51 3.10
C VAL A 96 -8.69 -0.42 2.12
N ARG A 97 -8.00 -0.78 1.04
CA ARG A 97 -8.53 -1.68 0.01
C ARG A 97 -7.76 -2.99 -0.01
N PHE A 98 -8.48 -4.09 0.09
CA PHE A 98 -7.92 -5.43 -0.05
C PHE A 98 -7.92 -5.82 -1.52
N VAL A 99 -6.79 -6.36 -1.99
CA VAL A 99 -6.63 -6.79 -3.37
C VAL A 99 -6.09 -8.21 -3.41
N ASN A 100 -6.65 -9.00 -4.33
CA ASN A 100 -6.21 -10.36 -4.55
C ASN A 100 -4.77 -10.35 -5.13
N PRO A 101 -3.80 -11.11 -4.59
CA PRO A 101 -2.43 -11.14 -5.11
C PRO A 101 -2.34 -11.47 -6.60
N ALA A 102 -3.25 -12.30 -7.12
CA ALA A 102 -3.30 -12.65 -8.54
C ALA A 102 -3.66 -11.45 -9.45
N THR A 103 -4.46 -10.50 -8.96
CA THR A 103 -4.92 -9.32 -9.71
C THR A 103 -4.45 -8.00 -9.11
N ALA A 104 -3.65 -8.04 -8.05
CA ALA A 104 -3.30 -6.89 -7.21
C ALA A 104 -2.74 -5.74 -8.03
N THR A 105 -1.86 -6.05 -8.97
CA THR A 105 -1.23 -5.02 -9.78
C THR A 105 -2.24 -4.30 -10.69
N VAL A 106 -3.23 -5.03 -11.24
CA VAL A 106 -4.27 -4.43 -12.10
C VAL A 106 -5.24 -3.61 -11.24
N ASP A 107 -5.70 -4.16 -10.12
CA ASP A 107 -6.65 -3.47 -9.23
C ASP A 107 -6.07 -2.18 -8.66
N ILE A 108 -4.81 -2.22 -8.18
CA ILE A 108 -4.10 -1.05 -7.68
C ILE A 108 -3.96 0.00 -8.80
N MET A 109 -3.55 -0.39 -10.01
CA MET A 109 -3.39 0.56 -11.13
C MET A 109 -4.71 1.21 -11.53
N THR A 110 -5.79 0.42 -11.64
CA THR A 110 -7.13 0.95 -11.96
C THR A 110 -7.61 1.94 -10.91
N ASN A 111 -7.37 1.66 -9.63
CA ASN A 111 -7.77 2.55 -8.53
C ASN A 111 -6.90 3.80 -8.40
N LEU A 112 -5.61 3.70 -8.70
CA LEU A 112 -4.71 4.85 -8.74
C LEU A 112 -5.02 5.77 -9.93
N ALA A 113 -5.41 5.20 -11.07
CA ALA A 113 -5.78 5.94 -12.28
C ALA A 113 -7.18 6.59 -12.20
N SER A 114 -8.08 6.05 -11.39
CA SER A 114 -9.45 6.59 -11.21
C SER A 114 -9.49 7.82 -10.30
N CYS A 115 -8.34 8.38 -9.90
CA CYS A 115 -8.28 9.59 -9.09
C CYS A 115 -7.76 10.77 -9.90
N PRO A 116 -8.53 11.86 -10.01
CA PRO A 116 -8.10 13.10 -10.66
C PRO A 116 -6.98 13.81 -9.89
#